data_AF-A0A527ZL06-F1
#
_entry.id   AF-A0A527ZL06-F1
#
_cell.length_a   1.000
_cell.length_b   1.000
_cell.length_c   1.000
_cell.angle_alpha   90.00
_cell.angle_beta   90.00
_cell.angle_gamma   90.00
#
_symmetry.space_group_name_H-M   'P 1'
#
loop_
_entity.id
_entity.type
_entity.pdbx_description
1 polymer ?
#
loop_
_entity_poly.entity_id
_entity_poly.type
_entity_poly.pdbx_seq_one_letter_code
_entity_poly.pdbx_strand_id
1 'polypeptide(L)' 'MRFLFLLILLAGTGIGVVYPWAMTNFSGHEIGTWRVYEQGRFRPVTVPLSGRDAPVRVLVDLTARTERIVVSQERTVLT' A
#
# COMPACT_ATOMS: atom_id res chain seq x y z
N MET A 1 25.70 -16.24 -35.89
CA MET A 1 24.31 -15.71 -35.99
C MET A 1 23.32 -16.44 -35.09
N ARG A 2 23.13 -17.76 -35.20
CA ARG A 2 22.15 -18.52 -34.37
C ARG A 2 22.33 -18.36 -32.85
N PHE A 3 23.56 -18.35 -32.36
CA PHE A 3 23.86 -18.18 -30.93
C PHE A 3 23.47 -16.82 -30.39
N LEU A 4 23.62 -15.75 -31.18
CA LEU A 4 23.27 -14.39 -30.78
C LEU A 4 21.75 -14.26 -30.60
N PHE A 5 20.97 -14.84 -31.52
CA PHE A 5 19.52 -14.89 -31.40
C PHE A 5 19.05 -15.65 -30.16
N LEU A 6 19.71 -16.77 -29.82
CA LEU A 6 19.41 -17.51 -28.59
C LEU A 6 19.71 -16.68 -27.33
N LEU A 7 20.83 -15.94 -27.31
CA LEU A 7 21.15 -15.05 -26.18
C LEU A 7 20.12 -13.93 -26.04
N ILE A 8 19.71 -13.30 -27.14
CA ILE A 8 18.68 -12.26 -27.12
C ILE A 8 17.34 -12.82 -26.66
N LEU A 9 16.98 -14.04 -27.11
CA LEU A 9 15.76 -14.71 -26.67
C LEU A 9 15.80 -14.99 -25.17
N LEU A 10 16.90 -15.56 -24.66
CA LEU A 10 17.06 -15.82 -23.23
C LEU A 10 17.06 -14.54 -22.39
N ALA A 11 17.72 -13.49 -22.86
CA ALA A 11 17.69 -12.19 -22.19
C ALA A 11 16.27 -11.60 -22.17
N GLY A 12 15.55 -11.64 -23.29
CA GLY A 12 14.17 -11.16 -23.38
C GLY A 12 13.21 -11.94 -22.50
N THR A 13 13.27 -13.27 -22.53
CA THR A 13 12.46 -14.13 -21.65
C THR A 13 12.83 -13.92 -20.18
N GLY A 14 14.12 -13.85 -19.87
CA GLY A 14 14.61 -13.58 -18.52
C GLY A 14 14.07 -12.26 -17.98
N ILE A 15 14.22 -11.16 -18.74
CA ILE A 15 13.71 -9.84 -18.34
C ILE A 15 12.19 -9.87 -18.22
N GLY A 16 11.49 -10.45 -19.20
CA GLY A 16 10.02 -10.51 -19.24
C GLY A 16 9.40 -11.30 -18.09
N VAL A 17 10.12 -12.26 -17.50
CA VAL A 17 9.63 -13.04 -16.35
C VAL A 17 10.14 -12.48 -15.02
N VAL A 18 11.45 -12.18 -14.94
CA VAL A 18 12.09 -11.74 -13.70
C VAL A 18 11.64 -10.35 -13.29
N TYR A 19 11.45 -9.42 -14.24
CA TYR A 19 11.06 -8.05 -13.92
C TYR A 19 9.65 -7.96 -13.29
N PRO A 20 8.58 -8.55 -13.87
CA PRO A 20 7.26 -8.56 -13.22
C PRO A 20 7.23 -9.32 -11.90
N TRP A 21 7.98 -10.43 -11.80
CA TRP A 21 8.08 -11.18 -10.55
C TRP A 21 8.71 -10.33 -9.44
N ALA A 22 9.83 -9.65 -9.72
CA ALA A 22 10.44 -8.73 -8.76
C ALA A 22 9.45 -7.61 -8.37
N MET A 23 8.77 -7.00 -9.34
CA MET A 23 7.80 -5.92 -9.08
C MET A 23 6.63 -6.36 -8.18
N THR A 24 6.18 -7.62 -8.30
CA THR A 24 5.07 -8.17 -7.52
C THR A 24 5.49 -8.67 -6.12
N ASN A 25 6.72 -9.15 -5.96
CA ASN A 25 7.20 -9.78 -4.72
C ASN A 25 8.07 -8.88 -3.83
N PHE A 26 8.61 -7.78 -4.36
CA PHE A 26 9.32 -6.82 -3.52
C PHE A 26 8.34 -6.17 -2.53
N SER A 27 8.48 -6.50 -1.25
CA SER A 27 7.76 -5.85 -0.15
C SER A 27 8.28 -4.45 0.16
N GLY A 28 9.38 -4.03 -0.48
CA GLY A 28 10.04 -2.74 -0.23
C GLY A 28 10.53 -2.59 1.21
N HIS A 29 11.22 -1.49 1.47
CA HIS A 29 11.38 -0.98 2.83
C HIS A 29 10.22 -0.01 3.11
N GLU A 30 9.70 0.00 4.34
CA GLU A 30 8.65 0.94 4.71
C GLU A 30 9.20 2.38 4.65
N ILE A 31 8.60 3.23 3.81
CA ILE A 31 8.94 4.65 3.73
C ILE A 31 8.38 5.40 4.94
N GLY A 32 7.18 5.01 5.38
CA GLY A 32 6.53 5.52 6.58
C GLY A 32 5.01 5.32 6.55
N THR A 33 4.38 5.73 7.64
CA THR A 33 2.92 5.69 7.80
C THR A 33 2.40 7.11 8.10
N TRP A 34 1.39 7.55 7.35
CA TRP A 34 0.79 8.88 7.51
C TRP A 34 -0.71 8.81 7.74
N ARG A 35 -1.21 9.64 8.65
CA ARG A 35 -2.65 9.79 8.87
C ARG A 35 -3.23 10.79 7.88
N VAL A 36 -3.95 10.26 6.88
CA VAL A 36 -4.64 11.07 5.86
C VAL A 36 -6.10 11.37 6.20
N TYR A 37 -6.66 10.69 7.19
CA TYR A 37 -8.04 10.87 7.63
C TYR A 37 -8.14 11.06 9.14
N GLU A 38 -8.73 12.18 9.55
CA GLU A 38 -8.92 12.53 10.94
C GLU A 38 -10.17 13.39 11.12
N GLN A 39 -10.94 13.14 12.18
CA GLN A 39 -12.13 13.94 12.54
C GLN A 39 -13.14 14.12 11.39
N GLY A 40 -13.39 13.06 10.62
CA GLY A 40 -14.36 13.11 9.52
C GLY A 40 -13.85 13.75 8.23
N ARG A 41 -12.58 14.19 8.17
CA ARG A 41 -12.03 14.94 7.03
C ARG A 41 -10.76 14.29 6.48
N PHE A 42 -10.61 14.37 5.16
CA PHE A 42 -9.40 13.98 4.46
C PHE A 42 -8.40 15.14 4.40
N ARG A 43 -7.13 14.86 4.71
CA ARG A 43 -6.02 15.80 4.58
C ARG A 43 -4.98 15.23 3.61
N PRO A 44 -4.66 15.94 2.52
CA PRO A 44 -3.59 15.51 1.61
C PRO A 44 -2.23 15.57 2.32
N VAL A 45 -1.40 14.57 2.06
CA VAL A 45 -0.02 14.48 2.57
C VAL A 45 0.92 14.35 1.39
N THR A 46 1.98 15.16 1.38
CA THR A 46 3.06 15.08 0.39
C THR A 46 4.27 14.44 1.05
N VAL A 47 4.74 13.35 0.46
CA VAL A 47 5.91 12.61 0.93
C VAL A 47 7.04 12.82 -0.07
N PRO A 48 8.22 13.31 0.37
CA PRO A 48 9.38 13.40 -0.51
C PRO A 48 9.87 11.98 -0.82
N LEU A 49 9.93 11.64 -2.10
CA LEU A 49 10.44 10.36 -2.60
C LEU A 49 11.74 10.58 -3.37
N SER A 50 12.62 9.61 -3.27
CA SER A 50 13.87 9.52 -4.01
C SER A 50 13.79 8.41 -5.07
N GLY A 51 14.69 8.44 -6.05
CA GLY A 51 14.76 7.37 -7.07
C GLY A 51 15.06 5.98 -6.50
N ARG A 52 15.60 5.89 -5.28
CA ARG A 52 15.85 4.61 -4.59
C ARG A 52 14.61 4.01 -3.94
N ASP A 53 13.55 4.81 -3.78
CA ASP A 53 12.28 4.34 -3.21
C ASP A 53 11.41 3.63 -4.26
N ALA A 54 11.82 3.68 -5.53
CA ALA A 54 11.16 2.93 -6.59
C ALA A 54 11.54 1.44 -6.50
N PRO A 55 10.58 0.52 -6.61
CA PRO A 55 9.15 0.75 -6.85
C PRO A 55 8.33 1.07 -5.59
N VAL A 56 7.39 2.02 -5.69
CA VAL A 56 6.57 2.50 -4.57
C VAL A 56 5.26 1.73 -4.45
N ARG A 57 4.90 1.31 -3.23
CA ARG A 57 3.59 0.74 -2.88
C ARG A 57 2.91 1.60 -1.83
N VAL A 58 1.62 1.87 -2.03
CA VAL A 58 0.79 2.63 -1.08
C VAL A 58 -0.25 1.67 -0.50
N LEU A 59 -0.22 1.51 0.82
CA LEU A 59 -1.20 0.75 1.59
C LEU A 59 -2.09 1.72 2.35
N VAL A 60 -3.40 1.48 2.33
CA VAL A 60 -4.37 2.34 3.00
C VAL A 60 -5.14 1.52 4.03
N ASP A 61 -4.87 1.78 5.31
CA ASP A 61 -5.60 1.16 6.40
C ASP A 61 -6.86 1.97 6.73
N LEU A 62 -8.02 1.43 6.35
CA LEU A 62 -9.32 1.99 6.66
C LEU A 62 -9.87 1.35 7.95
N THR A 63 -9.81 2.10 9.05
CA THR A 63 -10.47 1.68 10.30
C THR A 63 -11.81 2.39 10.45
N ALA A 64 -12.91 1.66 10.32
CA ALA A 64 -14.22 2.16 10.71
C ALA A 64 -14.28 2.27 12.24
N ARG A 65 -14.12 3.50 12.78
CA ARG A 65 -14.44 3.74 14.18
C ARG A 65 -15.96 3.76 14.31
N THR A 66 -16.54 2.68 14.80
CA THR A 66 -17.83 2.76 15.49
C THR A 66 -17.61 3.70 16.66
N GLU A 67 -18.09 4.94 16.55
CA GLU A 67 -18.27 5.79 17.71
C GLU A 67 -19.15 4.99 18.66
N ARG A 68 -18.61 4.68 19.84
CA ARG A 68 -19.34 3.98 20.90
C ARG A 68 -20.60 4.80 21.18
N ILE A 69 -21.73 4.37 20.62
CA ILE A 69 -23.05 4.85 21.02
C ILE A 69 -23.14 4.43 22.49
N VAL A 70 -22.85 5.36 23.40
CA VAL A 70 -23.21 5.24 24.79
C VAL A 70 -24.73 5.30 24.78
N VAL A 71 -25.38 4.14 24.67
CA VAL A 71 -26.79 4.01 25.02
C VAL A 71 -26.84 4.43 26.49
N SER A 72 -27.28 5.66 26.74
CA SER A 72 -27.71 6.09 28.05
C SER A 72 -28.81 5.11 28.45
N GLN A 73 -28.45 4.11 29.26
CA GLN A 73 -29.42 3.22 29.87
C GLN A 73 -30.13 4.05 30.93
N GLU A 74 -31.09 4.86 30.51
CA GLU A 74 -32.09 5.44 31.39
C GLU A 74 -32.88 4.27 31.99
N ARG A 75 -32.42 3.77 33.14
CA ARG A 75 -33.26 2.97 34.02
C ARG A 75 -34.34 3.91 34.56
N THR A 76 -35.49 3.92 33.92
CA THR A 76 -36.72 4.40 34.57
C THR A 76 -37.08 3.39 35.64
N VAL A 77 -36.78 3.72 36.91
CA VAL A 77 -37.33 3.02 38.07
C VAL A 77 -38.77 3.50 38.22
N LEU A 78 -39.73 2.62 37.95
CA LEU A 78 -41.11 2.85 38.35
C LEU A 78 -41.24 2.40 39.81
N THR A 79 -41.67 3.33 40.68
CA THR A 79 -42.05 3.05 42.07
C THR A 79 -43.57 3.05 42.15
#